data_AF-A0A0T9Q0W5-F1
#
_entry.id   AF-A0A0T9Q0W5-F1
#
_cell.length_a   1.000
_cell.length_b   1.000
_cell.length_c   1.000
_cell.angle_alpha   90.00
_cell.angle_beta   90.00
_cell.angle_gamma   90.00
#
_symmetry.space_group_name_H-M   'P 1'
#
loop_
_entity.id
_entity.type
_entity.pdbx_description
1 polymer ?
#
loop_
_entity_poly.entity_id
_entity_poly.type
_entity_poly.pdbx_seq_one_letter_code
_entity_poly.pdbx_strand_id
1 'polypeptide(L)'
;MADSFITTNRFFDNKHYPRGFSRHGDFTIKEAQLLERHGYAFNELDSGKREPVTEEEQLFVAVCRGEREPVSAEEKVWSKYVIRTRQPKRFHTLSGGKPQMDAVEDYTDSDD
;
A
#
# COMPACT_ATOMS: atom_id res chain seq x y z
N MET A 1 23.53 3.37 8.97
CA MET A 1 22.12 3.18 8.62
C MET A 1 21.83 4.15 7.51
N ALA A 2 21.45 3.68 6.32
CA ALA A 2 21.06 4.59 5.25
C ALA A 2 19.73 5.22 5.65
N ASP A 3 19.71 6.55 5.81
CA ASP A 3 18.48 7.28 6.09
C ASP A 3 17.66 7.36 4.80
N SER A 4 17.01 6.27 4.40
CA SER A 4 16.07 6.24 3.27
C SER A 4 14.69 6.73 3.69
N PHE A 5 13.93 7.30 2.75
CA PHE A 5 12.56 7.80 2.98
C PHE A 5 12.42 8.90 4.06
N ILE A 6 13.47 9.68 4.32
CA ILE A 6 13.43 10.76 5.33
C ILE A 6 12.42 11.83 4.91
N THR A 7 11.63 12.28 5.88
CA THR A 7 10.72 13.42 5.74
C THR A 7 10.78 14.29 7.00
N THR A 8 10.51 15.59 6.85
CA THR A 8 10.49 16.55 7.98
C THR A 8 9.17 16.54 8.74
N ASN A 9 8.09 16.04 8.14
CA ASN A 9 6.74 16.10 8.67
C ASN A 9 6.12 14.72 8.76
N ARG A 10 5.16 14.54 9.69
CA ARG A 10 4.40 13.30 9.78
C ARG A 10 3.26 13.27 8.79
N PHE A 11 3.13 12.18 8.05
CA PHE A 11 2.07 11.99 7.06
C PHE A 11 0.72 11.75 7.74
N PHE A 12 -0.29 12.48 7.30
CA PHE A 12 -1.68 12.32 7.74
C PHE A 12 -2.63 12.34 6.55
N ASP A 13 -3.45 11.31 6.44
CA ASP A 13 -4.53 11.25 5.46
C ASP A 13 -5.88 11.42 6.16
N ASN A 14 -6.25 12.66 6.46
CA ASN A 14 -7.52 12.96 7.14
C ASN A 14 -8.76 12.64 6.29
N LYS A 15 -8.59 12.41 4.98
CA LYS A 15 -9.70 12.08 4.08
C LYS A 15 -10.16 10.64 4.29
N HIS A 16 -9.24 9.68 4.32
CA HIS A 16 -9.58 8.27 4.53
C HIS A 16 -9.44 7.84 6.00
N TYR A 17 -8.55 8.50 6.75
CA TYR A 17 -8.22 8.19 8.14
C TYR A 17 -8.36 9.43 9.05
N PRO A 18 -9.57 9.98 9.25
CA PRO A 18 -9.78 11.20 10.04
C PRO A 18 -9.38 11.08 11.51
N ARG A 19 -9.23 9.85 12.03
CA ARG A 19 -8.75 9.57 13.39
C ARG A 19 -7.31 9.03 13.43
N GLY A 20 -6.61 9.05 12.29
CA GLY A 20 -5.28 8.49 12.10
C GLY A 20 -5.26 6.98 11.83
N PHE A 21 -4.15 6.50 11.26
CA PHE A 21 -3.96 5.09 10.87
C PHE A 21 -4.09 4.13 12.06
N SER A 22 -3.52 4.51 13.21
CA SER A 22 -3.50 3.68 14.44
C SER A 22 -4.88 3.39 15.03
N ARG A 23 -5.91 4.20 14.72
CA ARG A 23 -7.26 4.07 15.31
C ARG A 23 -8.28 3.41 14.39
N HIS A 24 -7.92 3.14 13.14
CA HIS A 24 -8.84 2.56 12.15
C HIS A 24 -8.84 1.03 12.18
N GLY A 25 -7.79 0.40 12.72
CA GLY A 25 -7.65 -1.06 12.76
C GLY A 25 -7.23 -1.71 11.45
N ASP A 26 -7.04 -0.93 10.37
CA ASP A 26 -6.51 -1.44 9.10
C ASP A 26 -5.02 -1.78 9.21
N PHE A 27 -4.28 -1.05 10.06
CA PHE A 27 -2.84 -1.16 10.22
C PHE A 27 -2.47 -1.55 11.64
N THR A 28 -1.41 -2.34 11.77
CA THR A 28 -0.76 -2.55 13.06
C THR A 28 -0.12 -1.25 13.56
N ILE A 29 0.19 -1.18 14.86
CA ILE A 29 0.86 0.00 15.44
C ILE A 29 2.17 0.32 14.71
N LYS A 30 2.96 -0.70 14.34
CA LYS A 30 4.23 -0.52 13.62
C LYS A 30 4.01 0.02 12.21
N GLU A 31 3.06 -0.55 11.48
CA GLU A 31 2.69 -0.08 10.13
C GLU A 31 2.19 1.37 10.15
N ALA A 32 1.31 1.70 11.10
CA ALA A 32 0.79 3.06 11.26
C ALA A 32 1.93 4.05 11.53
N GLN A 33 2.86 3.72 12.43
CA GLN A 33 4.04 4.56 12.67
C GLN A 33 4.93 4.70 11.44
N LEU A 34 5.06 3.65 10.62
CA LEU A 34 5.84 3.68 9.39
C LEU A 34 5.21 4.63 8.35
N LEU A 35 3.89 4.52 8.14
CA LEU A 35 3.14 5.46 7.31
C LEU A 35 3.23 6.88 7.83
N GLU A 36 3.08 7.09 9.13
CA GLU A 36 3.17 8.43 9.71
C GLU A 36 4.57 9.05 9.57
N ARG A 37 5.65 8.26 9.61
CA ARG A 37 7.04 8.77 9.50
C ARG A 37 7.52 8.96 8.07
N HIS A 38 7.17 8.04 7.18
CA HIS A 38 7.72 7.97 5.82
C HIS A 38 6.66 8.20 4.73
N GLY A 39 5.39 8.33 5.09
CA GLY A 39 4.28 8.41 4.14
C GLY A 39 4.35 9.58 3.17
N TYR A 40 4.98 10.71 3.55
CA TYR A 40 5.23 11.80 2.60
C TYR A 40 6.21 11.38 1.50
N ALA A 41 7.34 10.78 1.87
CA ALA A 41 8.31 10.28 0.90
C ALA A 41 7.69 9.21 0.00
N PHE A 42 6.94 8.27 0.58
CA PHE A 42 6.22 7.25 -0.17
C PHE A 42 5.26 7.87 -1.19
N ASN A 43 4.44 8.83 -0.76
CA ASN A 43 3.50 9.52 -1.63
C ASN A 43 4.18 10.33 -2.74
N GLU A 44 5.28 11.00 -2.44
CA GLU A 44 6.03 11.78 -3.41
C GLU A 44 6.74 10.89 -4.45
N LEU A 45 7.33 9.79 -4.01
CA LEU A 45 7.96 8.79 -4.89
C LEU A 45 6.91 8.10 -5.78
N ASP A 46 5.80 7.65 -5.21
CA ASP A 46 4.69 7.01 -5.93
C ASP A 46 4.01 7.97 -6.92
N SER A 47 3.90 9.26 -6.57
CA SER A 47 3.38 10.30 -7.48
C SER A 47 4.40 10.80 -8.50
N GLY A 48 5.68 10.37 -8.42
CA GLY A 48 6.77 10.88 -9.25
C GLY A 48 7.16 12.34 -9.00
N LYS A 49 6.80 12.90 -7.85
CA LYS A 49 7.20 14.27 -7.43
C LYS A 49 8.64 14.33 -6.94
N ARG A 50 9.12 13.21 -6.37
CA ARG A 50 10.48 13.03 -5.88
C ARG A 50 11.13 11.92 -6.70
N GLU A 51 12.37 12.15 -7.13
CA GLU A 51 13.18 11.11 -7.76
C GLU A 51 13.79 10.19 -6.68
N PRO A 52 13.82 8.86 -6.91
CA PRO A 52 14.44 7.94 -5.99
C PRO A 52 15.96 8.13 -5.98
N VAL A 53 16.55 8.32 -4.79
CA VAL A 53 17.99 8.57 -4.63
C VAL A 53 18.71 7.30 -4.21
N THR A 54 18.11 6.53 -3.30
CA THR A 54 18.69 5.27 -2.80
C THR A 54 18.18 4.06 -3.58
N GLU A 55 18.90 2.94 -3.51
CA GLU A 55 18.45 1.67 -4.09
C GLU A 55 17.09 1.23 -3.53
N GLU A 56 16.85 1.43 -2.22
CA GLU A 56 15.56 1.14 -1.59
C GLU A 56 14.43 1.98 -2.17
N GLU A 57 14.66 3.27 -2.44
CA GLU A 57 13.66 4.14 -3.07
C GLU A 57 13.41 3.72 -4.54
N GLN A 58 14.44 3.29 -5.27
CA GLN A 58 14.29 2.79 -6.64
C GLN A 58 13.45 1.52 -6.67
N LEU A 59 13.75 0.57 -5.79
CA LEU A 59 12.97 -0.67 -5.62
C LEU A 59 11.53 -0.37 -5.23
N PHE A 60 11.33 0.58 -4.30
CA PHE A 60 10.00 1.03 -3.90
C PHE A 60 9.19 1.60 -5.06
N VAL A 61 9.80 2.41 -5.93
CA VAL A 61 9.14 2.95 -7.12
C VAL A 61 8.77 1.83 -8.10
N ALA A 62 9.64 0.82 -8.29
CA ALA A 62 9.32 -0.35 -9.12
C ALA A 62 8.12 -1.15 -8.57
N VAL A 63 8.03 -1.29 -7.23
CA VAL A 63 6.86 -1.91 -6.56
C VAL A 63 5.59 -1.08 -6.80
N CYS A 64 5.67 0.25 -6.68
CA CYS A 64 4.52 1.13 -6.93
C CYS A 64 3.99 1.04 -8.36
N ARG A 65 4.87 0.74 -9.33
CA ARG A 65 4.53 0.51 -10.74
C ARG A 65 3.97 -0.88 -11.02
N GLY A 66 4.04 -1.80 -10.04
CA GLY A 66 3.64 -3.19 -10.20
C GLY A 66 4.67 -4.04 -10.96
N GLU A 67 5.91 -3.55 -11.11
CA GLU A 67 7.00 -4.29 -11.75
C GLU A 67 7.61 -5.35 -10.81
N ARG A 68 7.37 -5.21 -9.50
CA ARG A 68 7.88 -6.09 -8.45
C ARG A 68 6.87 -6.24 -7.32
N GLU A 69 6.90 -7.39 -6.66
CA GLU A 69 6.15 -7.60 -5.42
C GLU A 69 6.80 -6.89 -4.22
N PRO A 70 6.00 -6.34 -3.28
CA PRO A 70 6.50 -5.67 -2.09
C PRO A 70 7.17 -6.67 -1.14
N VAL A 71 8.46 -6.47 -0.84
CA VAL A 71 9.25 -7.35 0.03
C VAL A 71 9.45 -6.71 1.40
N SER A 72 9.83 -5.43 1.42
CA SER A 72 10.11 -4.68 2.65
C SER A 72 8.83 -4.24 3.36
N ALA A 73 8.97 -3.86 4.64
CA ALA A 73 7.84 -3.38 5.44
C ALA A 73 7.25 -2.08 4.85
N GLU A 74 8.10 -1.19 4.33
CA GLU A 74 7.74 0.09 3.69
C GLU A 74 6.92 -0.15 2.43
N GLU A 75 7.40 -1.04 1.55
CA GLU A 75 6.74 -1.41 0.31
C GLU A 75 5.37 -2.06 0.57
N LYS A 76 5.31 -2.98 1.54
CA LYS A 76 4.08 -3.68 1.93
C LYS A 76 3.05 -2.73 2.51
N VAL A 77 3.46 -1.85 3.43
CA VAL A 77 2.52 -0.93 4.08
C VAL A 77 1.98 0.10 3.09
N TRP A 78 2.82 0.61 2.20
CA TRP A 78 2.38 1.55 1.18
C TRP A 78 1.43 0.89 0.18
N SER A 79 1.77 -0.29 -0.33
CA SER A 79 0.91 -1.05 -1.24
C SER A 79 -0.47 -1.29 -0.60
N LYS A 80 -0.51 -1.69 0.67
CA LYS A 80 -1.73 -1.86 1.45
C LYS A 80 -2.53 -0.56 1.56
N TYR A 81 -1.88 0.56 1.88
CA TYR A 81 -2.51 1.88 1.94
C TYR A 81 -3.10 2.31 0.59
N VAL A 82 -2.35 2.14 -0.50
CA VAL A 82 -2.78 2.46 -1.86
C VAL A 82 -4.02 1.64 -2.24
N ILE A 83 -3.99 0.34 -2.01
CA ILE A 83 -5.14 -0.54 -2.27
C ILE A 83 -6.37 -0.07 -1.48
N ARG A 84 -6.21 0.25 -0.20
CA ARG A 84 -7.33 0.62 0.68
C ARG A 84 -7.94 1.99 0.33
N THR A 85 -7.13 2.92 -0.16
CA THR A 85 -7.56 4.29 -0.49
C THR A 85 -7.98 4.47 -1.95
N ARG A 86 -7.39 3.72 -2.88
CA ARG A 86 -7.70 3.79 -4.32
C ARG A 86 -8.80 2.82 -4.75
N GLN A 87 -9.08 1.74 -4.02
CA GLN A 87 -10.15 0.84 -4.43
C GLN A 87 -11.50 1.56 -4.40
N PRO A 88 -12.25 1.55 -5.53
CA PRO A 88 -13.62 2.01 -5.51
C PRO A 88 -14.38 1.11 -4.54
N LYS A 89 -15.12 1.71 -3.60
CA LYS A 89 -15.96 0.95 -2.67
C LYS A 89 -16.83 0.01 -3.50
N ARG A 90 -16.60 -1.30 -3.41
CA ARG A 90 -17.48 -2.29 -4.05
C ARG A 90 -18.86 -2.09 -3.41
N PHE A 91 -19.75 -1.44 -4.15
CA PHE A 91 -21.14 -1.34 -3.77
C PHE A 91 -21.75 -2.73 -3.92
N HIS A 92 -21.91 -3.43 -2.81
CA HIS A 92 -22.78 -4.60 -2.76
C HIS A 92 -24.21 -4.09 -2.65
N THR A 93 -24.91 -3.99 -3.78
CA THR A 93 -26.36 -3.72 -3.76
C THR A 93 -27.07 -4.92 -3.15
N LEU A 94 -27.86 -4.71 -2.10
CA LEU A 94 -28.73 -5.72 -1.48
C LEU A 94 -29.99 -6.02 -2.32
N SER A 95 -29.89 -5.88 -3.64
CA SER A 95 -30.87 -6.37 -4.62
C SER A 95 -30.25 -7.57 -5.31
N GLY A 96 -30.86 -8.74 -5.12
CA GLY A 96 -30.33 -10.06 -5.49
C GLY A 96 -30.09 -10.29 -6.98
N GLY A 97 -29.02 -9.74 -7.52
CA GLY A 97 -28.41 -10.14 -8.78
C GLY A 97 -26.97 -10.58 -8.53
N LYS A 98 -26.70 -11.88 -8.58
CA LYS A 98 -25.39 -12.46 -8.31
C LYS A 98 -24.32 -11.88 -9.27
N PRO A 99 -23.25 -11.22 -8.78
CA PRO A 99 -22.06 -11.05 -9.58
C PRO A 99 -21.24 -12.34 -9.47
N GLN A 100 -21.33 -13.18 -10.49
CA GLN A 100 -20.45 -14.31 -10.70
C GLN A 100 -19.08 -13.77 -11.16
N MET A 101 -18.07 -13.85 -10.30
CA MET A 101 -16.69 -14.06 -10.71
C MET A 101 -15.87 -14.50 -9.50
N ASP A 102 -15.98 -15.78 -9.18
CA ASP A 102 -14.87 -16.54 -8.61
C ASP A 102 -14.54 -17.58 -9.67
N ALA A 103 -13.49 -17.30 -10.44
CA ALA A 103 -12.74 -18.33 -11.16
C ALA A 103 -11.38 -18.40 -10.46
N VAL A 104 -11.40 -19.11 -9.34
CA VAL A 104 -10.22 -19.80 -8.82
C VAL A 104 -9.84 -20.92 -9.79
N GLU A 105 -8.56 -21.30 -9.75
CA GLU A 105 -7.94 -22.56 -10.22
C GLU A 105 -6.84 -22.37 -11.27
N ASP A 106 -5.59 -22.43 -10.80
CA ASP A 106 -4.63 -23.39 -11.35
C ASP A 106 -3.64 -23.78 -10.24
N TYR A 107 -3.96 -24.84 -9.50
CA TYR A 107 -2.98 -25.64 -8.76
C TYR A 107 -2.81 -26.91 -9.59
N THR A 108 -1.81 -26.92 -10.48
CA THR A 108 -1.40 -28.14 -11.18
C THR A 108 -0.74 -29.09 -10.17
N ASP A 109 -1.49 -30.14 -9.85
CA ASP A 109 -1.00 -31.41 -9.32
C ASP A 109 -0.04 -32.05 -10.35
N SER A 110 1.12 -32.51 -9.91
CA SER A 110 1.98 -33.40 -10.71
C SER A 110 2.49 -34.50 -9.79
N ASP A 111 1.79 -35.63 -9.89
CA ASP A 111 2.15 -36.95 -9.41
C ASP A 111 3.12 -37.63 -10.42
N ASP A 112 4.33 -37.95 -9.96
CA ASP A 112 5.11 -39.17 -10.31
C ASP A 112 6.03 -39.54 -9.15
#